data_AF-A0A6J4UJN4-F1
#
_entry.id   AF-A0A6J4UJN4-F1
#
_cell.length_a   1.000
_cell.length_b   1.000
_cell.length_c   1.000
_cell.angle_alpha   90.00
_cell.angle_beta   90.00
_cell.angle_gamma   90.00
#
_symmetry.space_group_name_H-M   'P 1'
#
loop_
_entity.id
_entity.type
_entity.pdbx_description
1 polymer ?
#
loop_
_entity_poly.entity_id
_entity_poly.type
_entity_poly.pdbx_seq_one_letter_code
_entity_poly.pdbx_strand_id
1 'polypeptide(L)'
;MNPLSLARLSLVVVTVTLPLALAFSVGIGGAGSPSDASAQAAFARSSFEVWVMDQSDTTADGGGTLYVYPSAGLTTAAATAEPEVVDLGGEARALCLAQTGTAPKRPHMLMVNASETHAVVAFVATGHVLFIDAASRTPVACRDVGEQAHAAYPAPDESYVIVANQNGKLLQRIRTDYAAGIFALEDAATLDLAICTTPSGAACEDPTLRPDNAPACPVVTADARFTAVTLRGGGLFVVDSLATPMAIVAEYDAATIRPNGCVGAETAGTLYLNSSGGTALSPFAADLYAFEVAAFSTAPSPPNTPAPTEIFHYSHTGTDTHGCVLVNGDAYVWVADRAGNRIIVVEVATDQVVAEIDLAGEFSADPAPDLIAASPDGDWVFMALRGPVPLSANVEGANNAVGSSPGLGVARVGPDGRTGELVGVAPIVHLGADGAVTSDPHGLAVRSR
;
A
#
# COMPACT_ATOMS: atom_id res chain seq x y z
N MET A 1 -14.80 61.88 -43.54
CA MET A 1 -13.72 62.80 -43.11
C MET A 1 -12.51 61.94 -42.76
N ASN A 2 -11.45 62.08 -43.54
CA ASN A 2 -10.11 61.48 -43.38
C ASN A 2 -9.18 62.59 -42.79
N PRO A 3 -7.88 62.42 -42.44
CA PRO A 3 -7.03 61.21 -42.55
C PRO A 3 -5.88 60.97 -41.50
N LEU A 4 -5.24 59.79 -41.63
CA LEU A 4 -3.78 59.46 -41.59
C LEU A 4 -2.89 59.63 -40.33
N SER A 5 -2.18 58.55 -39.95
CA SER A 5 -0.69 58.44 -40.11
C SER A 5 -0.15 57.01 -39.86
N LEU A 6 0.71 56.55 -40.78
CA LEU A 6 1.56 55.34 -40.77
C LEU A 6 2.95 55.61 -40.17
N ALA A 7 3.68 54.55 -39.75
CA ALA A 7 5.10 54.24 -40.05
C ALA A 7 5.66 53.18 -39.07
N ARG A 8 6.65 52.31 -39.34
CA ARG A 8 7.35 51.76 -40.52
C ARG A 8 8.19 50.56 -40.01
N LEU A 9 8.27 49.51 -40.83
CA LEU A 9 9.24 48.40 -40.71
C LEU A 9 10.65 48.86 -41.13
N SER A 10 11.72 48.26 -40.60
CA SER A 10 13.05 48.29 -41.23
C SER A 10 13.82 46.99 -40.98
N LEU A 11 14.17 46.37 -42.10
CA LEU A 11 14.97 45.18 -42.35
C LEU A 11 16.44 45.61 -42.48
N VAL A 12 17.38 44.87 -41.88
CA VAL A 12 18.82 45.01 -42.19
C VAL A 12 19.32 43.71 -42.79
N VAL A 13 19.77 43.82 -44.04
CA VAL A 13 20.49 42.82 -44.83
C VAL A 13 21.99 43.09 -44.67
N VAL A 14 22.78 42.05 -44.40
CA VAL A 14 24.23 42.08 -44.61
C VAL A 14 24.61 40.85 -45.43
N THR A 15 25.12 41.11 -46.63
CA THR A 15 25.73 40.14 -47.56
C THR A 15 27.24 40.32 -47.55
N VAL A 16 28.02 39.24 -47.39
CA VAL A 16 29.42 39.17 -47.87
C VAL A 16 29.76 37.74 -48.35
N THR A 17 29.82 37.63 -49.68
CA THR A 17 30.64 36.79 -50.60
C THR A 17 31.34 35.49 -50.14
N LEU A 18 31.11 34.42 -50.92
CA LEU A 18 31.97 33.23 -51.11
C LEU A 18 33.28 33.56 -51.86
N PRO A 19 34.30 32.67 -51.73
CA PRO A 19 34.79 32.02 -52.95
C PRO A 19 34.93 30.50 -52.84
N LEU A 20 34.85 29.90 -54.02
CA LEU A 20 35.01 28.51 -54.43
C LEU A 20 36.50 28.09 -54.48
N ALA A 21 36.88 26.90 -54.00
CA ALA A 21 37.87 26.01 -54.67
C ALA A 21 38.18 24.69 -53.92
N LEU A 22 38.08 23.61 -54.70
CA LEU A 22 38.90 22.39 -54.80
C LEU A 22 38.85 21.25 -53.75
N ALA A 23 38.70 20.06 -54.33
CA ALA A 23 38.65 18.72 -53.77
C ALA A 23 40.01 18.16 -53.31
N PHE A 24 39.99 17.20 -52.37
CA PHE A 24 40.78 15.97 -52.44
C PHE A 24 40.15 14.87 -51.58
N SER A 25 40.39 13.64 -52.01
CA SER A 25 39.71 12.38 -51.69
C SER A 25 40.33 11.60 -50.53
N VAL A 26 39.49 10.77 -49.91
CA VAL A 26 39.76 9.46 -49.25
C VAL A 26 40.59 9.44 -47.95
N GLY A 27 39.91 8.99 -46.88
CA GLY A 27 40.50 8.36 -45.71
C GLY A 27 39.47 7.46 -45.03
N ILE A 28 39.56 6.15 -45.26
CA ILE A 28 38.75 5.11 -44.62
C ILE A 28 39.22 4.99 -43.16
N GLY A 29 38.29 5.07 -42.21
CA GLY A 29 38.52 4.78 -40.80
C GLY A 29 37.17 4.62 -40.11
N GLY A 30 36.75 3.37 -39.91
CA GLY A 30 35.46 3.04 -39.34
C GLY A 30 35.29 3.59 -37.93
N ALA A 31 34.18 4.27 -37.70
CA ALA A 31 33.54 4.39 -36.41
C ALA A 31 32.08 4.03 -36.66
N GLY A 32 31.66 2.88 -36.14
CA GLY A 32 30.25 2.53 -36.08
C GLY A 32 29.51 3.64 -35.37
N SER A 33 28.39 4.07 -35.93
CA SER A 33 27.41 4.89 -35.24
C SER A 33 27.14 4.28 -33.86
N PRO A 34 27.00 5.07 -32.78
CA PRO A 34 26.36 4.56 -31.58
C PRO A 34 24.87 4.35 -31.91
N SER A 35 24.59 3.24 -32.58
CA SER A 35 23.25 2.70 -32.80
C SER A 35 22.78 2.04 -31.52
N ASP A 36 21.60 2.44 -31.04
CA ASP A 36 20.59 1.65 -30.31
C ASP A 36 20.96 0.93 -28.99
N ALA A 37 22.24 0.74 -28.68
CA ALA A 37 22.70 0.04 -27.48
C ALA A 37 22.63 0.92 -26.22
N SER A 38 22.73 2.25 -26.34
CA SER A 38 22.65 3.16 -25.19
C SER A 38 21.22 3.50 -24.78
N ALA A 39 20.23 3.28 -25.65
CA ALA A 39 18.81 3.36 -25.32
C ALA A 39 18.27 2.00 -24.82
N GLN A 40 18.80 0.88 -25.33
CA GLN A 40 18.55 -0.45 -24.77
C GLN A 40 19.25 -0.70 -23.42
N ALA A 41 20.24 0.13 -23.05
CA ALA A 41 20.90 0.09 -21.73
C ALA A 41 20.31 1.09 -20.70
N ALA A 42 19.35 1.94 -21.08
CA ALA A 42 18.78 2.97 -20.21
C ALA A 42 17.51 2.54 -19.45
N PHE A 43 17.04 1.31 -19.66
CA PHE A 43 16.17 0.57 -18.75
C PHE A 43 16.58 -0.91 -18.85
N ALA A 44 17.72 -1.27 -18.24
CA ALA A 44 17.80 -2.63 -17.72
C ALA A 44 16.59 -2.75 -16.79
N ARG A 45 15.62 -3.64 -17.09
CA ARG A 45 14.46 -3.89 -16.21
C ARG A 45 14.97 -3.89 -14.78
N SER A 46 14.59 -2.89 -13.99
CA SER A 46 15.14 -2.72 -12.65
C SER A 46 14.92 -4.02 -11.90
N SER A 47 15.99 -4.62 -11.37
CA SER A 47 15.81 -5.73 -10.44
C SER A 47 14.97 -5.24 -9.28
N PHE A 48 14.11 -6.11 -8.76
CA PHE A 48 13.33 -5.84 -7.57
C PHE A 48 13.12 -7.14 -6.80
N GLU A 49 12.63 -7.01 -5.58
CA GLU A 49 12.23 -8.11 -4.74
C GLU A 49 10.78 -7.93 -4.32
N VAL A 50 10.09 -9.06 -4.14
CA VAL A 50 8.73 -9.10 -3.62
C VAL A 50 8.77 -9.78 -2.26
N TRP A 51 8.29 -9.06 -1.26
CA TRP A 51 8.30 -9.46 0.14
C TRP A 51 6.88 -9.78 0.54
N VAL A 52 6.62 -11.00 1.00
CA VAL A 52 5.29 -11.44 1.45
C VAL A 52 5.40 -12.10 2.82
N MET A 53 4.52 -11.72 3.73
CA MET A 53 4.45 -12.25 5.09
C MET A 53 3.35 -13.29 5.22
N ASP A 54 3.66 -14.39 5.88
CA ASP A 54 2.70 -15.35 6.42
C ASP A 54 2.46 -15.04 7.90
N GLN A 55 1.20 -14.79 8.25
CA GLN A 55 0.73 -14.50 9.60
C GLN A 55 0.89 -15.67 10.57
N SER A 56 1.09 -16.89 10.07
CA SER A 56 1.18 -18.11 10.88
C SER A 56 2.41 -18.08 11.78
N ASP A 57 2.20 -18.01 13.10
CA ASP A 57 3.28 -18.01 14.08
C ASP A 57 4.18 -19.25 13.92
N THR A 58 5.50 -19.03 13.90
CA THR A 58 6.51 -20.10 13.75
C THR A 58 6.94 -20.71 15.09
N THR A 59 6.52 -20.11 16.21
CA THR A 59 6.74 -20.62 17.57
C THR A 59 5.46 -20.58 18.39
N ALA A 60 5.42 -21.27 19.53
CA ALA A 60 4.23 -21.38 20.35
C ALA A 60 3.73 -20.05 20.94
N ASP A 61 4.59 -19.03 21.04
CA ASP A 61 4.28 -17.73 21.61
C ASP A 61 4.52 -16.56 20.63
N GLY A 62 4.69 -16.83 19.32
CA GLY A 62 4.78 -15.79 18.30
C GLY A 62 5.67 -16.15 17.11
N GLY A 63 6.08 -15.14 16.35
CA GLY A 63 6.95 -15.30 15.19
C GLY A 63 6.22 -15.02 13.89
N GLY A 64 6.32 -15.92 12.92
CA GLY A 64 5.82 -15.74 11.56
C GLY A 64 6.92 -15.87 10.52
N THR A 65 6.58 -15.81 9.24
CA THR A 65 7.57 -15.97 8.18
C THR A 65 7.49 -14.84 7.16
N LEU A 66 8.64 -14.29 6.81
CA LEU A 66 8.79 -13.37 5.70
C LEU A 66 9.49 -14.10 4.55
N TYR A 67 8.86 -14.13 3.38
CA TYR A 67 9.41 -14.67 2.15
C TYR A 67 9.83 -13.52 1.23
N VAL A 68 11.07 -13.54 0.73
CA VAL A 68 11.61 -12.53 -0.17
C VAL A 68 12.01 -13.18 -1.48
N TYR A 69 11.26 -12.87 -2.54
CA TYR A 69 11.45 -13.45 -3.86
C TYR A 69 12.18 -12.47 -4.78
N PRO A 70 13.20 -12.93 -5.53
CA PRO A 70 13.79 -12.13 -6.60
C PRO A 70 12.84 -12.04 -7.81
N SER A 71 12.76 -10.86 -8.43
CA SER A 71 11.86 -10.61 -9.57
C SER A 71 12.03 -11.61 -10.73
N ALA A 72 13.27 -11.99 -11.05
CA ALA A 72 13.57 -12.92 -12.13
C ALA A 72 12.94 -14.31 -11.93
N GLY A 73 12.89 -14.80 -10.69
CA GLY A 73 12.27 -16.10 -10.36
C GLY A 73 10.75 -16.06 -10.55
N LEU A 74 10.10 -15.05 -9.97
CA LEU A 74 8.65 -14.90 -10.02
C LEU A 74 8.12 -14.70 -11.44
N THR A 75 8.78 -13.82 -12.20
CA THR A 75 8.32 -13.43 -13.55
C THR A 75 8.61 -14.47 -14.62
N THR A 76 9.48 -15.45 -14.33
CA THR A 76 9.79 -16.57 -15.24
C THR A 76 8.96 -17.81 -14.93
N ALA A 77 8.88 -18.21 -13.65
CA ALA A 77 8.21 -19.42 -13.21
C ALA A 77 7.80 -19.33 -11.73
N ALA A 78 6.73 -18.59 -11.44
CA ALA A 78 6.26 -18.35 -10.07
C ALA A 78 6.11 -19.63 -9.24
N ALA A 79 5.56 -20.71 -9.81
CA ALA A 79 5.32 -21.98 -9.13
C ALA A 79 6.58 -22.66 -8.57
N THR A 80 7.76 -22.33 -9.09
CA THR A 80 9.05 -22.87 -8.65
C THR A 80 10.02 -21.77 -8.24
N ALA A 81 9.53 -20.56 -8.00
CA ALA A 81 10.36 -19.46 -7.51
C ALA A 81 10.79 -19.78 -6.08
N GLU A 82 12.09 -19.73 -5.83
CA GLU A 82 12.68 -19.97 -4.51
C GLU A 82 12.86 -18.63 -3.78
N PRO A 83 12.22 -18.43 -2.62
CA PRO A 83 12.42 -17.24 -1.81
C PRO A 83 13.63 -17.38 -0.88
N GLU A 84 14.22 -16.25 -0.49
CA GLU A 84 14.88 -16.14 0.80
C GLU A 84 13.82 -16.21 1.90
N VAL A 85 14.01 -17.07 2.91
CA VAL A 85 13.05 -17.27 4.01
C VAL A 85 13.61 -16.73 5.30
N VAL A 86 12.90 -15.76 5.90
CA VAL A 86 13.25 -15.13 7.18
C VAL A 86 12.23 -15.55 8.23
N ASP A 87 12.67 -16.32 9.22
CA ASP A 87 11.85 -16.73 10.37
C ASP A 87 11.80 -15.61 11.42
N LEU A 88 10.63 -15.00 11.59
CA LEU A 88 10.40 -13.93 12.56
C LEU A 88 10.30 -14.46 14.00
N GLY A 89 10.17 -15.78 14.18
CA GLY A 89 10.28 -16.49 15.47
C GLY A 89 11.72 -16.60 16.00
N GLY A 90 12.72 -16.26 15.18
CA GLY A 90 14.14 -16.26 15.54
C GLY A 90 14.61 -14.92 16.14
N GLU A 91 15.53 -14.26 15.44
CA GLU A 91 16.18 -13.03 15.92
C GLU A 91 15.18 -11.89 16.17
N ALA A 92 14.13 -11.77 15.35
CA ALA A 92 13.11 -10.73 15.50
C ALA A 92 12.34 -10.89 16.81
N ARG A 93 11.84 -12.10 17.09
CA ARG A 93 11.21 -12.45 18.38
C ARG A 93 12.15 -12.20 19.56
N ALA A 94 13.41 -12.61 19.46
CA ALA A 94 14.40 -12.40 20.52
C ALA A 94 14.63 -10.90 20.80
N LEU A 95 14.73 -10.08 19.74
CA LEU A 95 14.86 -8.63 19.86
C LEU A 95 13.64 -8.00 20.52
N CYS A 96 12.42 -8.36 20.08
CA CYS A 96 11.20 -7.85 20.68
C CYS A 96 11.10 -8.22 22.15
N LEU A 97 11.32 -9.49 22.53
CA LEU A 97 11.36 -9.89 23.95
C LEU A 97 12.34 -9.05 24.78
N ALA A 98 13.52 -8.76 24.22
CA ALA A 98 14.52 -7.94 24.91
C ALA A 98 14.10 -6.46 25.05
N GLN A 99 13.40 -5.89 24.07
CA GLN A 99 13.05 -4.47 24.04
C GLN A 99 11.66 -4.15 24.64
N THR A 100 10.71 -5.08 24.58
CA THR A 100 9.32 -4.89 24.99
C THR A 100 8.89 -5.83 26.12
N GLY A 101 9.63 -6.91 26.37
CA GLY A 101 9.30 -7.90 27.38
C GLY A 101 8.31 -8.98 26.95
N THR A 102 7.76 -8.91 25.74
CA THR A 102 6.84 -9.93 25.19
C THR A 102 7.20 -10.32 23.76
N ALA A 103 6.69 -11.46 23.30
CA ALA A 103 6.94 -11.96 21.96
C ALA A 103 5.92 -11.38 20.95
N PRO A 104 6.36 -11.01 19.74
CA PRO A 104 5.48 -10.49 18.70
C PRO A 104 4.72 -11.65 18.04
N LYS A 105 3.41 -11.50 17.85
CA LYS A 105 2.54 -12.56 17.33
C LYS A 105 1.75 -12.10 16.11
N ARG A 106 1.67 -12.95 15.09
CA ARG A 106 0.88 -12.75 13.87
C ARG A 106 1.29 -11.49 13.08
N PRO A 107 2.41 -11.52 12.34
CA PRO A 107 2.85 -10.40 11.52
C PRO A 107 1.81 -10.15 10.44
N HIS A 108 1.28 -8.94 10.37
CA HIS A 108 0.07 -8.64 9.60
C HIS A 108 0.39 -7.71 8.44
N MET A 109 0.71 -6.44 8.72
CA MET A 109 1.04 -5.44 7.71
C MET A 109 2.55 -5.32 7.52
N LEU A 110 2.98 -5.21 6.27
CA LEU A 110 4.35 -4.96 5.86
C LEU A 110 4.39 -3.69 5.03
N MET A 111 5.24 -2.75 5.43
CA MET A 111 5.56 -1.55 4.66
C MET A 111 7.06 -1.45 4.50
N VAL A 112 7.50 -0.71 3.48
CA VAL A 112 8.91 -0.33 3.29
C VAL A 112 8.95 1.20 3.28
N ASN A 113 9.95 1.79 3.95
CA ASN A 113 10.10 3.26 3.95
C ASN A 113 10.48 3.80 2.57
N ALA A 114 10.32 5.11 2.35
CA ALA A 114 10.49 5.73 1.03
C ALA A 114 11.91 5.54 0.44
N SER A 115 12.95 5.49 1.27
CA SER A 115 14.33 5.21 0.86
C SER A 115 14.63 3.72 0.66
N GLU A 116 13.66 2.84 0.91
CA GLU A 116 13.77 1.40 0.81
C GLU A 116 14.89 0.78 1.67
N THR A 117 15.24 1.44 2.77
CA THR A 117 16.29 1.02 3.70
C THR A 117 15.76 0.12 4.81
N HIS A 118 14.47 0.22 5.15
CA HIS A 118 13.86 -0.50 6.25
C HIS A 118 12.47 -1.01 5.90
N ALA A 119 12.18 -2.24 6.30
CA ALA A 119 10.83 -2.76 6.39
C ALA A 119 10.24 -2.49 7.79
N VAL A 120 8.94 -2.16 7.83
CA VAL A 120 8.16 -1.92 9.04
C VAL A 120 7.04 -2.97 9.09
N VAL A 121 7.02 -3.76 10.16
CA VAL A 121 6.09 -4.87 10.33
C VAL A 121 5.21 -4.64 11.55
N ALA A 122 3.89 -4.66 11.38
CA ALA A 122 2.91 -4.60 12.46
C ALA A 122 2.40 -6.00 12.81
N PHE A 123 2.22 -6.33 14.09
CA PHE A 123 1.82 -7.66 14.56
C PHE A 123 0.41 -7.67 15.14
N VAL A 124 -0.62 -8.03 14.38
CA VAL A 124 -2.04 -7.80 14.74
C VAL A 124 -2.56 -8.60 15.94
N ALA A 125 -1.82 -9.58 16.47
CA ALA A 125 -2.20 -10.25 17.71
C ALA A 125 -1.56 -9.63 18.96
N THR A 126 -0.73 -8.58 18.80
CA THR A 126 -0.01 -7.86 19.87
C THR A 126 0.20 -6.38 19.50
N GLY A 127 0.84 -5.57 20.35
CA GLY A 127 1.20 -4.19 20.01
C GLY A 127 2.52 -4.00 19.26
N HIS A 128 3.16 -5.06 18.77
CA HIS A 128 4.53 -4.93 18.27
C HIS A 128 4.59 -4.27 16.89
N VAL A 129 5.53 -3.35 16.74
CA VAL A 129 6.01 -2.79 15.48
C VAL A 129 7.51 -3.06 15.37
N LEU A 130 7.89 -3.89 14.41
CA LEU A 130 9.26 -4.30 14.17
C LEU A 130 9.84 -3.52 12.98
N PHE A 131 11.08 -3.09 13.12
CA PHE A 131 11.88 -2.46 12.08
C PHE A 131 12.98 -3.42 11.67
N ILE A 132 13.11 -3.68 10.37
CA ILE A 132 14.08 -4.60 9.78
C ILE A 132 14.93 -3.81 8.80
N ASP A 133 16.26 -3.88 8.91
CA ASP A 133 17.16 -3.39 7.86
C ASP A 133 16.88 -4.18 6.59
N ALA A 134 16.48 -3.47 5.54
CA ALA A 134 16.00 -4.11 4.33
C ALA A 134 17.12 -4.80 3.57
N ALA A 135 18.38 -4.38 3.68
CA ALA A 135 19.48 -4.96 2.93
C ALA A 135 19.97 -6.27 3.54
N SER A 136 20.14 -6.31 4.87
CA SER A 136 20.66 -7.47 5.61
C SER A 136 19.57 -8.37 6.21
N ARG A 137 18.31 -7.94 6.16
CA ARG A 137 17.13 -8.60 6.76
C ARG A 137 17.21 -8.69 8.28
N THR A 138 18.05 -7.87 8.88
CA THR A 138 18.32 -7.91 10.31
C THR A 138 17.28 -7.07 11.05
N PRO A 139 16.59 -7.60 12.08
CA PRO A 139 15.73 -6.80 12.93
C PRO A 139 16.58 -5.78 13.72
N VAL A 140 16.24 -4.51 13.66
CA VAL A 140 17.02 -3.41 14.28
C VAL A 140 16.33 -2.73 15.46
N ALA A 141 15.00 -2.73 15.48
CA ALA A 141 14.22 -2.22 16.61
C ALA A 141 12.84 -2.87 16.68
N CYS A 142 12.29 -2.94 17.89
CA CYS A 142 10.92 -3.38 18.15
C CYS A 142 10.25 -2.46 19.17
N ARG A 143 9.06 -1.96 18.85
CA ARG A 143 8.28 -1.08 19.73
C ARG A 143 6.97 -1.74 20.07
N ASP A 144 6.56 -1.62 21.32
CA ASP A 144 5.25 -2.03 21.78
C ASP A 144 4.36 -0.80 21.88
N VAL A 145 3.29 -0.80 21.08
CA VAL A 145 2.29 0.27 21.08
C VAL A 145 1.06 -0.08 21.91
N GLY A 146 0.97 -1.30 22.46
CA GLY A 146 -0.11 -1.76 23.34
C GLY A 146 -0.81 -3.03 22.84
N GLU A 147 -2.12 -2.96 22.66
CA GLU A 147 -2.96 -4.16 22.48
C GLU A 147 -2.81 -4.82 21.10
N GLN A 148 -2.89 -4.04 20.02
CA GLN A 148 -3.02 -4.58 18.66
C GLN A 148 -2.51 -3.60 17.61
N ALA A 149 -1.25 -3.71 17.20
CA ALA A 149 -0.71 -3.02 16.03
C ALA A 149 -1.30 -3.65 14.77
N HIS A 150 -2.43 -3.11 14.30
CA HIS A 150 -3.07 -3.57 13.07
C HIS A 150 -2.25 -3.12 11.86
N ALA A 151 -1.83 -1.86 11.81
CA ALA A 151 -1.01 -1.34 10.73
C ALA A 151 -0.02 -0.29 11.22
N ALA A 152 1.13 -0.21 10.55
CA ALA A 152 2.18 0.78 10.81
C ALA A 152 2.70 1.32 9.47
N TYR A 153 2.38 2.57 9.16
CA TYR A 153 2.71 3.21 7.88
C TYR A 153 3.84 4.23 8.07
N PRO A 154 5.00 4.06 7.40
CA PRO A 154 6.03 5.08 7.37
C PRO A 154 5.54 6.31 6.60
N ALA A 155 5.85 7.49 7.11
CA ALA A 155 5.61 8.75 6.41
C ALA A 155 6.50 8.84 5.17
N PRO A 156 6.03 9.44 4.07
CA PRO A 156 6.85 9.65 2.87
C PRO A 156 8.13 10.45 3.10
N ASP A 157 8.14 11.36 4.08
CA ASP A 157 9.33 12.14 4.48
C ASP A 157 10.25 11.39 5.46
N GLU A 158 9.90 10.15 5.82
CA GLU A 158 10.63 9.26 6.70
C GLU A 158 10.83 9.75 8.15
N SER A 159 10.14 10.82 8.55
CA SER A 159 10.30 11.43 9.87
C SER A 159 9.51 10.73 10.97
N TYR A 160 8.49 9.95 10.61
CA TYR A 160 7.72 9.13 11.55
C TYR A 160 7.08 7.90 10.89
N VAL A 161 6.54 7.02 11.73
CA VAL A 161 5.58 5.96 11.40
C VAL A 161 4.29 6.21 12.18
N ILE A 162 3.13 6.13 11.52
CA ILE A 162 1.83 6.13 12.20
C ILE A 162 1.36 4.70 12.40
N VAL A 163 0.93 4.41 13.62
CA VAL A 163 0.49 3.08 14.02
C VAL A 163 -0.98 3.14 14.41
N ALA A 164 -1.79 2.31 13.77
CA ALA A 164 -3.16 2.05 14.18
C ALA A 164 -3.14 0.91 15.21
N ASN A 165 -3.24 1.28 16.48
CA ASN A 165 -3.46 0.33 17.56
C ASN A 165 -4.96 0.06 17.70
N GLN A 166 -5.44 -0.90 16.91
CA GLN A 166 -6.87 -1.09 16.64
C GLN A 166 -7.66 -1.37 17.92
N ASN A 167 -7.31 -2.42 18.68
CA ASN A 167 -8.02 -2.75 19.93
C ASN A 167 -7.61 -1.88 21.12
N GLY A 168 -6.48 -1.17 21.05
CA GLY A 168 -6.17 -0.10 22.00
C GLY A 168 -7.00 1.16 21.76
N LYS A 169 -7.65 1.29 20.59
CA LYS A 169 -8.32 2.51 20.12
C LYS A 169 -7.37 3.71 20.15
N LEU A 170 -6.12 3.51 19.76
CA LEU A 170 -5.11 4.58 19.71
C LEU A 170 -4.58 4.75 18.28
N LEU A 171 -4.38 6.00 17.89
CA LEU A 171 -3.50 6.35 16.77
C LEU A 171 -2.21 6.90 17.36
N GLN A 172 -1.08 6.26 17.05
CA GLN A 172 0.20 6.51 17.71
C GLN A 172 1.27 6.89 16.68
N ARG A 173 2.24 7.72 17.10
CA ARG A 173 3.36 8.15 16.25
C ARG A 173 4.67 7.61 16.81
N ILE A 174 5.45 6.94 15.96
CA ILE A 174 6.83 6.56 16.24
C ILE A 174 7.70 7.52 15.43
N ARG A 175 8.42 8.43 16.09
CA ARG A 175 9.41 9.28 15.40
C ARG A 175 10.57 8.44 14.89
N THR A 176 10.99 8.69 13.66
CA THR A 176 12.03 7.93 12.98
C THR A 176 13.20 8.82 12.55
N ASP A 177 14.40 8.24 12.64
CA ASP A 177 15.58 8.63 11.89
C ASP A 177 16.28 7.31 11.54
N TYR A 178 15.98 6.79 10.36
CA TYR A 178 16.44 5.47 9.93
C TYR A 178 17.97 5.39 9.85
N ALA A 179 18.63 6.47 9.44
CA ALA A 179 20.09 6.53 9.34
C ALA A 179 20.77 6.55 10.72
N ALA A 180 20.16 7.23 11.70
CA ALA A 180 20.66 7.25 13.07
C ALA A 180 20.15 6.07 13.93
N GLY A 181 19.29 5.20 13.39
CA GLY A 181 18.68 4.08 14.12
C GLY A 181 17.71 4.53 15.23
N ILE A 182 17.05 5.67 15.05
CA ILE A 182 16.09 6.20 16.03
C ILE A 182 14.70 5.74 15.64
N PHE A 183 14.03 5.07 16.59
CA PHE A 183 12.63 4.68 16.50
C PHE A 183 12.02 4.96 17.88
N ALA A 184 11.34 6.08 18.06
CA ALA A 184 10.88 6.53 19.38
C ALA A 184 9.35 6.70 19.38
N LEU A 185 8.65 5.87 20.17
CA LEU A 185 7.22 6.04 20.39
C LEU A 185 6.98 7.37 21.13
N GLU A 186 6.11 8.22 20.61
CA GLU A 186 5.84 9.55 21.14
C GLU A 186 4.50 9.60 21.88
N ASP A 187 4.52 9.31 23.18
CA ASP A 187 3.31 9.31 24.01
C ASP A 187 2.52 10.62 23.94
N ALA A 188 3.23 11.76 23.88
CA ALA A 188 2.62 13.09 23.78
C ALA A 188 1.94 13.36 22.43
N ALA A 189 2.23 12.57 21.39
CA ALA A 189 1.61 12.67 20.07
C ALA A 189 0.35 11.81 19.96
N THR A 190 0.21 10.78 20.81
CA THR A 190 -0.88 9.79 20.76
C THR A 190 -2.26 10.44 20.78
N LEU A 191 -3.11 10.01 19.84
CA LEU A 191 -4.52 10.32 19.82
C LEU A 191 -5.31 9.14 20.38
N ASP A 192 -5.93 9.33 21.55
CA ASP A 192 -6.78 8.33 22.20
C ASP A 192 -8.21 8.44 21.67
N LEU A 193 -8.59 7.50 20.81
CA LEU A 193 -9.90 7.47 20.17
C LEU A 193 -10.99 7.01 21.15
N ALA A 194 -10.66 6.28 22.22
CA ALA A 194 -11.67 5.80 23.17
C ALA A 194 -12.30 6.95 23.99
N ILE A 195 -11.56 8.04 24.19
CA ILE A 195 -12.01 9.16 25.04
C ILE A 195 -12.04 10.51 24.34
N CYS A 196 -11.61 10.60 23.07
CA CYS A 196 -11.57 11.89 22.39
C CYS A 196 -12.96 12.41 22.00
N THR A 197 -13.00 13.73 21.81
CA THR A 197 -14.10 14.45 21.18
C THR A 197 -13.58 15.00 19.85
N THR A 198 -14.37 14.84 18.80
CA THR A 198 -14.05 15.36 17.47
C THR A 198 -14.29 16.86 17.38
N PRO A 199 -13.82 17.54 16.32
CA PRO A 199 -13.98 18.99 16.21
C PRO A 199 -15.44 19.48 16.19
N SER A 200 -16.39 18.67 15.72
CA SER A 200 -17.82 19.01 15.79
C SER A 200 -18.42 18.88 17.20
N GLY A 201 -17.67 18.33 18.16
CA GLY A 201 -18.13 18.08 19.52
C GLY A 201 -18.71 16.69 19.75
N ALA A 202 -18.71 15.80 18.75
CA ALA A 202 -19.14 14.41 18.92
C ALA A 202 -18.07 13.57 19.61
N ALA A 203 -18.46 12.52 20.33
CA ALA A 203 -17.49 11.53 20.80
C ALA A 203 -16.84 10.83 19.60
N CYS A 204 -15.56 10.49 19.70
CA CYS A 204 -14.85 9.77 18.64
C CYS A 204 -15.43 8.36 18.41
N GLU A 205 -15.89 7.70 19.48
CA GLU A 205 -16.79 6.56 19.43
C GLU A 205 -18.21 7.05 19.73
N ASP A 206 -19.08 7.01 18.74
CA ASP A 206 -20.48 7.37 18.89
C ASP A 206 -21.33 6.24 18.32
N PRO A 207 -22.35 5.73 19.06
CA PRO A 207 -23.10 4.54 18.65
C PRO A 207 -23.88 4.71 17.34
N THR A 208 -24.06 5.94 16.86
CA THR A 208 -24.75 6.23 15.59
C THR A 208 -23.76 6.66 14.51
N LEU A 209 -22.83 7.56 14.84
CA LEU A 209 -21.93 8.14 13.85
C LEU A 209 -20.75 7.22 13.52
N ARG A 210 -20.13 6.61 14.53
CA ARG A 210 -18.89 5.81 14.43
C ARG A 210 -18.94 4.71 15.50
N PRO A 211 -19.78 3.67 15.28
CA PRO A 211 -20.19 2.73 16.34
C PRO A 211 -19.06 1.85 16.86
N ASP A 212 -17.99 1.69 16.08
CA ASP A 212 -16.73 1.12 16.53
C ASP A 212 -15.58 1.88 15.89
N ASN A 213 -14.98 2.77 16.66
CA ASN A 213 -13.91 3.66 16.20
C ASN A 213 -12.50 3.06 16.30
N ALA A 214 -12.38 1.74 16.44
CA ALA A 214 -11.09 1.08 16.37
C ALA A 214 -10.41 1.41 15.02
N PRO A 215 -9.22 2.03 15.03
CA PRO A 215 -8.55 2.45 13.80
C PRO A 215 -8.07 1.21 13.04
N ALA A 216 -8.34 1.14 11.73
CA ALA A 216 -7.89 0.04 10.89
C ALA A 216 -6.53 0.36 10.26
N CYS A 217 -6.50 1.10 9.16
CA CYS A 217 -5.25 1.43 8.48
C CYS A 217 -5.06 2.94 8.29
N PRO A 218 -3.90 3.49 8.73
CA PRO A 218 -3.60 4.91 8.65
C PRO A 218 -2.81 5.24 7.38
N VAL A 219 -3.49 5.61 6.30
CA VAL A 219 -2.83 5.99 5.04
C VAL A 219 -2.33 7.43 5.16
N VAL A 220 -1.01 7.59 5.10
CA VAL A 220 -0.33 8.89 5.20
C VAL A 220 -0.27 9.54 3.81
N THR A 221 -0.69 10.80 3.73
CA THR A 221 -0.64 11.60 2.50
C THR A 221 0.81 11.85 2.04
N ALA A 222 1.00 12.08 0.74
CA ALA A 222 2.30 12.23 0.11
C ALA A 222 3.13 13.40 0.66
N ASP A 223 2.49 14.42 1.22
CA ASP A 223 3.13 15.56 1.88
C ASP A 223 3.56 15.28 3.33
N ALA A 224 3.34 14.05 3.81
CA ALA A 224 3.66 13.59 5.16
C ALA A 224 3.00 14.41 6.29
N ARG A 225 1.88 15.09 6.01
CA ARG A 225 1.18 15.88 7.02
C ARG A 225 -0.07 15.20 7.53
N PHE A 226 -0.94 14.80 6.63
CA PHE A 226 -2.23 14.25 7.00
C PHE A 226 -2.22 12.73 6.94
N THR A 227 -2.96 12.11 7.85
CA THR A 227 -3.25 10.68 7.83
C THR A 227 -4.75 10.48 7.78
N ALA A 228 -5.22 9.76 6.77
CA ALA A 228 -6.58 9.27 6.71
C ALA A 228 -6.66 7.89 7.35
N VAL A 229 -7.54 7.71 8.34
CA VAL A 229 -7.70 6.45 9.06
C VAL A 229 -9.17 6.02 9.06
N THR A 230 -9.42 4.90 8.40
CA THR A 230 -10.72 4.21 8.37
C THR A 230 -10.98 3.52 9.71
N LEU A 231 -12.26 3.40 10.07
CA LEU A 231 -12.69 2.82 11.35
C LEU A 231 -13.38 1.47 11.14
N ARG A 232 -13.14 0.53 12.06
CA ARG A 232 -13.69 -0.84 12.00
C ARG A 232 -15.22 -0.88 11.93
N GLY A 233 -15.91 0.07 12.56
CA GLY A 233 -17.37 0.21 12.55
C GLY A 233 -17.92 1.16 11.49
N GLY A 234 -17.07 1.72 10.63
CA GLY A 234 -17.43 2.77 9.68
C GLY A 234 -17.13 4.17 10.20
N GLY A 235 -17.01 5.08 9.25
CA GLY A 235 -16.45 6.41 9.43
C GLY A 235 -14.95 6.45 9.16
N LEU A 236 -14.41 7.67 9.19
CA LEU A 236 -13.01 7.96 8.92
C LEU A 236 -12.61 9.22 9.70
N PHE A 237 -11.34 9.30 10.08
CA PHE A 237 -10.72 10.54 10.52
C PHE A 237 -9.59 10.95 9.58
N VAL A 238 -9.47 12.24 9.31
CA VAL A 238 -8.24 12.83 8.79
C VAL A 238 -7.55 13.53 9.95
N VAL A 239 -6.30 13.18 10.18
CA VAL A 239 -5.51 13.61 11.34
C VAL A 239 -4.31 14.41 10.87
N ASP A 240 -4.06 15.58 11.46
CA ASP A 240 -2.77 16.26 11.35
C ASP A 240 -1.74 15.48 12.18
N SER A 241 -0.93 14.69 11.49
CA SER A 241 0.06 13.80 12.07
C SER A 241 1.31 14.51 12.54
N LEU A 242 1.51 15.79 12.20
CA LEU A 242 2.65 16.59 12.66
C LEU A 242 2.34 17.36 13.95
N ALA A 243 1.06 17.55 14.28
CA ALA A 243 0.64 18.14 15.54
C ALA A 243 1.07 17.27 16.74
N THR A 244 1.29 17.90 17.90
CA THR A 244 1.56 17.19 19.17
C THR A 244 0.71 17.82 20.28
N PRO A 245 -0.34 17.13 20.76
CA PRO A 245 -0.86 15.84 20.29
C PRO A 245 -1.35 15.89 18.83
N MET A 246 -1.41 14.73 18.16
CA MET A 246 -2.06 14.63 16.85
C MET A 246 -3.52 15.09 16.96
N ALA A 247 -4.03 15.74 15.91
CA ALA A 247 -5.35 16.37 15.95
C ALA A 247 -6.24 15.93 14.78
N ILE A 248 -7.49 15.57 15.08
CA ILE A 248 -8.50 15.33 14.05
C ILE A 248 -8.84 16.66 13.37
N VAL A 249 -8.70 16.72 12.05
CA VAL A 249 -8.99 17.91 11.23
C VAL A 249 -10.17 17.72 10.29
N ALA A 250 -10.55 16.47 9.99
CA ALA A 250 -11.82 16.12 9.37
C ALA A 250 -12.36 14.82 9.95
N GLU A 251 -13.68 14.69 10.00
CA GLU A 251 -14.37 13.54 10.54
C GLU A 251 -15.51 13.11 9.64
N TYR A 252 -15.69 11.80 9.51
CA TYR A 252 -16.70 11.18 8.67
C TYR A 252 -17.48 10.14 9.46
N ASP A 253 -18.80 10.09 9.24
CA ASP A 253 -19.67 9.09 9.84
C ASP A 253 -19.75 7.80 9.00
N ALA A 254 -20.31 6.76 9.60
CA ALA A 254 -20.50 5.44 8.99
C ALA A 254 -21.51 5.41 7.84
N ALA A 255 -22.33 6.47 7.68
CA ALA A 255 -23.20 6.64 6.54
C ALA A 255 -22.45 7.20 5.32
N THR A 256 -21.34 7.90 5.56
CA THR A 256 -20.50 8.50 4.52
C THR A 256 -19.35 7.59 4.13
N ILE A 257 -18.69 6.95 5.10
CA ILE A 257 -17.59 5.99 4.88
C ILE A 257 -17.95 4.67 5.54
N ARG A 258 -18.08 3.60 4.75
CA ARG A 258 -18.40 2.26 5.27
C ARG A 258 -17.20 1.63 6.02
N PRO A 259 -17.46 0.59 6.84
CA PRO A 259 -16.45 -0.07 7.67
C PRO A 259 -15.18 -0.58 6.97
N ASN A 260 -14.20 -0.95 7.79
CA ASN A 260 -13.11 -1.90 7.44
C ASN A 260 -12.25 -1.59 6.22
N GLY A 261 -12.04 -0.31 5.89
CA GLY A 261 -11.01 0.06 4.92
C GLY A 261 -9.60 -0.29 5.39
N CYS A 262 -8.72 -0.67 4.46
CA CYS A 262 -7.40 -1.23 4.80
C CYS A 262 -6.23 -0.53 4.08
N VAL A 263 -6.39 -0.06 2.85
CA VAL A 263 -5.27 0.55 2.12
C VAL A 263 -5.76 1.68 1.23
N GLY A 264 -4.80 2.45 0.75
CA GLY A 264 -5.03 3.56 -0.15
C GLY A 264 -3.82 3.86 -1.01
N ALA A 265 -4.06 4.68 -2.01
CA ALA A 265 -3.02 5.20 -2.87
C ALA A 265 -3.30 6.68 -3.15
N GLU A 266 -2.25 7.49 -3.20
CA GLU A 266 -2.36 8.90 -3.58
C GLU A 266 -1.68 9.12 -4.92
N THR A 267 -2.38 9.77 -5.84
CA THR A 267 -1.79 10.26 -7.09
C THR A 267 -2.52 11.50 -7.58
N ALA A 268 -1.83 12.36 -8.32
CA ALA A 268 -2.39 13.59 -8.88
C ALA A 268 -3.18 14.49 -7.90
N GLY A 269 -2.85 14.43 -6.59
CA GLY A 269 -3.54 15.19 -5.53
C GLY A 269 -4.85 14.55 -5.06
N THR A 270 -5.17 13.33 -5.51
CA THR A 270 -6.31 12.54 -5.08
C THR A 270 -5.84 11.36 -4.23
N LEU A 271 -6.42 11.22 -3.04
CA LEU A 271 -6.24 10.07 -2.17
C LEU A 271 -7.40 9.08 -2.38
N TYR A 272 -7.08 7.90 -2.89
CA TYR A 272 -8.00 6.78 -3.02
C TYR A 272 -7.94 5.90 -1.78
N LEU A 273 -9.09 5.58 -1.18
CA LEU A 273 -9.19 4.73 0.01
C LEU A 273 -10.27 3.67 -0.21
N ASN A 274 -9.96 2.41 0.05
CA ASN A 274 -10.98 1.38 0.05
C ASN A 274 -11.72 1.32 1.39
N SER A 275 -12.94 0.79 1.35
CA SER A 275 -13.69 0.27 2.51
C SER A 275 -14.22 -1.11 2.17
N SER A 276 -14.64 -1.89 3.17
CA SER A 276 -15.11 -3.25 2.91
C SER A 276 -16.24 -3.68 3.86
N GLY A 277 -16.70 -4.91 3.64
CA GLY A 277 -17.53 -5.65 4.59
C GLY A 277 -16.74 -6.04 5.84
N GLY A 278 -16.62 -7.33 6.13
CA GLY A 278 -15.78 -7.81 7.23
C GLY A 278 -16.32 -7.59 8.66
N THR A 279 -17.57 -7.14 8.81
CA THR A 279 -18.26 -7.19 10.12
C THR A 279 -19.27 -8.33 10.14
N ALA A 280 -19.62 -8.83 11.33
CA ALA A 280 -20.65 -9.86 11.44
C ALA A 280 -22.03 -9.42 10.87
N LEU A 281 -22.31 -8.11 10.89
CA LEU A 281 -23.57 -7.54 10.37
C LEU A 281 -23.53 -7.26 8.86
N SER A 282 -22.34 -7.02 8.30
CA SER A 282 -22.11 -6.77 6.88
C SER A 282 -20.80 -7.44 6.47
N PRO A 283 -20.80 -8.78 6.27
CA PRO A 283 -19.58 -9.51 5.97
C PRO A 283 -19.06 -9.23 4.55
N PHE A 284 -19.92 -8.78 3.65
CA PHE A 284 -19.58 -8.51 2.26
C PHE A 284 -19.87 -7.05 1.90
N ALA A 285 -18.85 -6.35 1.43
CA ALA A 285 -18.96 -5.08 0.72
C ALA A 285 -17.62 -4.77 0.05
N ALA A 286 -17.66 -4.07 -1.07
CA ALA A 286 -16.48 -3.65 -1.82
C ALA A 286 -16.66 -2.21 -2.26
N ASP A 287 -15.74 -1.34 -1.87
CA ASP A 287 -15.92 0.09 -1.97
C ASP A 287 -14.63 0.84 -2.21
N LEU A 288 -14.71 1.94 -2.95
CA LEU A 288 -13.61 2.87 -3.15
C LEU A 288 -14.10 4.32 -3.10
N TYR A 289 -13.37 5.14 -2.36
CA TYR A 289 -13.60 6.57 -2.23
C TYR A 289 -12.38 7.35 -2.72
N ALA A 290 -12.63 8.56 -3.24
CA ALA A 290 -11.60 9.53 -3.57
C ALA A 290 -11.77 10.81 -2.75
N PHE A 291 -10.64 11.35 -2.29
CA PHE A 291 -10.54 12.62 -1.57
C PHE A 291 -9.54 13.55 -2.27
N GLU A 292 -9.91 14.81 -2.46
CA GLU A 292 -8.97 15.84 -2.88
C GLU A 292 -8.07 16.23 -1.70
N VAL A 293 -6.78 15.91 -1.76
CA VAL A 293 -5.83 16.13 -0.66
C VAL A 293 -5.67 17.62 -0.35
N ALA A 294 -5.70 18.48 -1.37
CA ALA A 294 -5.63 19.92 -1.22
C ALA A 294 -6.82 20.53 -0.47
N ALA A 295 -7.93 19.80 -0.33
CA ALA A 295 -9.09 20.24 0.44
C ALA A 295 -8.93 19.98 1.95
N PHE A 296 -7.93 19.19 2.37
CA PHE A 296 -7.56 19.07 3.77
C PHE A 296 -6.80 20.31 4.25
N SER A 297 -7.00 20.66 5.52
CA SER A 297 -6.31 21.77 6.15
C SER A 297 -6.08 21.46 7.63
N THR A 298 -5.22 22.23 8.29
CA THR A 298 -5.05 22.10 9.75
C THR A 298 -6.15 22.77 10.57
N ALA A 299 -6.99 23.56 9.93
CA ALA A 299 -8.21 24.03 10.56
C ALA A 299 -9.26 22.91 10.46
N PRO A 300 -9.98 22.60 11.56
CA PRO A 300 -11.01 21.59 11.50
C PRO A 300 -12.11 21.93 10.49
N SER A 301 -12.53 20.92 9.74
CA SER A 301 -13.65 20.99 8.81
C SER A 301 -14.96 20.61 9.48
N PRO A 302 -16.11 21.06 8.97
CA PRO A 302 -17.41 20.50 9.35
C PRO A 302 -17.46 18.98 9.13
N PRO A 303 -18.39 18.27 9.78
CA PRO A 303 -18.59 16.83 9.52
C PRO A 303 -18.76 16.51 8.04
N ASN A 304 -18.21 15.37 7.63
CA ASN A 304 -18.25 14.85 6.25
C ASN A 304 -17.70 15.84 5.21
N THR A 305 -16.72 16.68 5.60
CA THR A 305 -16.10 17.69 4.75
C THR A 305 -14.57 17.59 4.79
N PRO A 306 -13.87 17.64 3.64
CA PRO A 306 -14.40 17.64 2.27
C PRO A 306 -15.22 16.39 1.94
N ALA A 307 -16.29 16.54 1.16
CA ALA A 307 -17.11 15.37 0.81
C ALA A 307 -16.29 14.41 -0.07
N PRO A 308 -16.25 13.10 0.25
CA PRO A 308 -15.62 12.12 -0.61
C PRO A 308 -16.42 11.93 -1.89
N THR A 309 -15.74 11.52 -2.95
CA THR A 309 -16.40 10.92 -4.11
C THR A 309 -16.46 9.41 -3.89
N GLU A 310 -17.66 8.83 -3.78
CA GLU A 310 -17.84 7.38 -3.85
C GLU A 310 -17.71 6.95 -5.31
N ILE A 311 -16.67 6.18 -5.63
CA ILE A 311 -16.36 5.72 -6.99
C ILE A 311 -17.21 4.51 -7.34
N PHE A 312 -17.26 3.55 -6.42
CA PHE A 312 -18.16 2.41 -6.49
C PHE A 312 -18.54 1.90 -5.11
N HIS A 313 -19.66 1.19 -5.08
CA HIS A 313 -20.17 0.44 -3.94
C HIS A 313 -20.81 -0.85 -4.43
N TYR A 314 -20.26 -1.99 -4.01
CA TYR A 314 -20.85 -3.30 -4.21
C TYR A 314 -21.25 -3.90 -2.86
N SER A 315 -22.49 -4.37 -2.74
CA SER A 315 -23.07 -4.83 -1.46
C SER A 315 -23.67 -6.24 -1.54
N HIS A 316 -23.20 -7.06 -2.47
CA HIS A 316 -23.71 -8.42 -2.67
C HIS A 316 -22.75 -9.45 -2.10
N THR A 317 -23.25 -10.67 -1.85
CA THR A 317 -22.43 -11.80 -1.43
C THR A 317 -21.27 -12.02 -2.39
N GLY A 318 -20.10 -12.37 -1.87
CA GLY A 318 -18.89 -12.56 -2.68
C GLY A 318 -18.19 -11.25 -3.06
N THR A 319 -18.27 -10.22 -2.20
CA THR A 319 -17.50 -8.97 -2.38
C THR A 319 -16.80 -8.57 -1.08
N ASP A 320 -15.52 -8.24 -1.15
CA ASP A 320 -14.69 -7.80 -0.03
C ASP A 320 -13.40 -7.15 -0.54
N THR A 321 -13.41 -5.84 -0.81
CA THR A 321 -12.19 -5.15 -1.25
C THR A 321 -11.21 -4.99 -0.10
N HIS A 322 -9.93 -5.31 -0.30
CA HIS A 322 -8.92 -5.17 0.77
C HIS A 322 -7.64 -4.47 0.34
N GLY A 323 -7.00 -4.91 -0.76
CA GLY A 323 -5.79 -4.31 -1.32
C GLY A 323 -6.09 -3.30 -2.44
N CYS A 324 -5.24 -2.31 -2.65
CA CYS A 324 -5.22 -1.49 -3.86
C CYS A 324 -3.80 -1.03 -4.20
N VAL A 325 -3.55 -0.75 -5.49
CA VAL A 325 -2.27 -0.24 -5.99
C VAL A 325 -2.47 0.58 -7.26
N LEU A 326 -1.57 1.53 -7.49
CA LEU A 326 -1.48 2.29 -8.74
C LEU A 326 -0.71 1.50 -9.79
N VAL A 327 -1.16 1.56 -11.04
CA VAL A 327 -0.49 0.90 -12.18
C VAL A 327 -0.42 1.82 -13.40
N ASN A 328 0.50 1.48 -14.32
CA ASN A 328 0.71 2.18 -15.59
C ASN A 328 0.95 3.69 -15.43
N GLY A 329 1.96 4.05 -14.62
CA GLY A 329 2.28 5.45 -14.33
C GLY A 329 1.11 6.19 -13.67
N ASP A 330 0.45 5.50 -12.74
CA ASP A 330 -0.69 5.99 -11.95
C ASP A 330 -1.96 6.30 -12.76
N ALA A 331 -2.08 5.79 -14.00
CA ALA A 331 -3.29 5.99 -14.79
C ALA A 331 -4.50 5.22 -14.23
N TYR A 332 -4.26 4.12 -13.50
CA TYR A 332 -5.31 3.28 -12.94
C TYR A 332 -5.03 2.90 -11.49
N VAL A 333 -6.11 2.80 -10.71
CA VAL A 333 -6.12 2.12 -9.41
C VAL A 333 -6.65 0.71 -9.63
N TRP A 334 -5.86 -0.30 -9.31
CA TRP A 334 -6.30 -1.68 -9.20
C TRP A 334 -6.73 -1.94 -7.76
N VAL A 335 -7.92 -2.47 -7.54
CA VAL A 335 -8.45 -2.81 -6.22
C VAL A 335 -8.77 -4.29 -6.16
N ALA A 336 -8.14 -5.01 -5.23
CA ALA A 336 -8.37 -6.43 -5.03
C ALA A 336 -9.66 -6.67 -4.24
N ASP A 337 -10.53 -7.50 -4.81
CA ASP A 337 -11.76 -8.02 -4.19
C ASP A 337 -11.50 -9.48 -3.79
N ARG A 338 -11.24 -9.71 -2.49
CA ARG A 338 -10.91 -11.02 -1.92
C ARG A 338 -11.99 -12.04 -2.24
N ALA A 339 -13.20 -11.78 -1.76
CA ALA A 339 -14.32 -12.71 -1.88
C ALA A 339 -14.79 -12.87 -3.34
N GLY A 340 -14.55 -11.85 -4.18
CA GLY A 340 -14.90 -11.87 -5.59
C GLY A 340 -13.85 -12.51 -6.50
N ASN A 341 -12.65 -12.82 -5.99
CA ASN A 341 -11.54 -13.36 -6.78
C ASN A 341 -11.20 -12.53 -8.03
N ARG A 342 -11.21 -11.21 -7.89
CA ARG A 342 -11.02 -10.28 -9.01
C ARG A 342 -10.27 -9.02 -8.63
N ILE A 343 -9.79 -8.31 -9.64
CA ILE A 343 -9.34 -6.92 -9.54
C ILE A 343 -10.39 -6.01 -10.18
N ILE A 344 -10.80 -4.97 -9.47
CA ILE A 344 -11.62 -3.87 -10.00
C ILE A 344 -10.66 -2.77 -10.45
N VAL A 345 -10.78 -2.33 -11.71
CA VAL A 345 -9.88 -1.35 -12.30
C VAL A 345 -10.59 -0.01 -12.45
N VAL A 346 -10.07 1.01 -11.78
CA VAL A 346 -10.57 2.38 -11.81
C VAL A 346 -9.60 3.28 -12.57
N GLU A 347 -10.12 4.07 -13.51
CA GLU A 347 -9.33 5.07 -14.23
C GLU A 347 -9.23 6.37 -13.43
N VAL A 348 -8.00 6.82 -13.14
CA VAL A 348 -7.74 8.01 -12.31
C VAL A 348 -8.22 9.29 -12.98
N ALA A 349 -8.17 9.36 -14.31
CA ALA A 349 -8.58 10.57 -15.04
C ALA A 349 -10.11 10.83 -14.98
N THR A 350 -10.91 9.80 -14.73
CA THR A 350 -12.38 9.88 -14.77
C THR A 350 -13.06 9.44 -13.49
N ASP A 351 -12.33 8.83 -12.55
CA ASP A 351 -12.87 8.19 -11.35
C ASP A 351 -14.00 7.21 -11.69
N GLN A 352 -13.79 6.38 -12.72
CA GLN A 352 -14.77 5.39 -13.17
C GLN A 352 -14.15 3.98 -13.16
N VAL A 353 -14.98 2.99 -12.80
CA VAL A 353 -14.66 1.58 -13.04
C VAL A 353 -14.66 1.33 -14.55
N VAL A 354 -13.52 0.91 -15.09
CA VAL A 354 -13.33 0.71 -16.54
C VAL A 354 -13.08 -0.75 -16.92
N ALA A 355 -12.75 -1.61 -15.97
CA ALA A 355 -12.61 -3.04 -16.19
C ALA A 355 -12.72 -3.81 -14.85
N GLU A 356 -12.99 -5.11 -14.97
CA GLU A 356 -12.81 -6.09 -13.90
C GLU A 356 -11.99 -7.25 -14.47
N ILE A 357 -11.04 -7.77 -13.70
CA ILE A 357 -10.12 -8.83 -14.10
C ILE A 357 -10.38 -10.04 -13.20
N ASP A 358 -10.90 -11.12 -13.77
CA ASP A 358 -11.07 -12.39 -13.06
C ASP A 358 -9.71 -13.05 -12.79
N LEU A 359 -9.48 -13.48 -11.55
CA LEU A 359 -8.24 -14.15 -11.14
C LEU A 359 -8.42 -15.66 -10.96
N ALA A 360 -9.64 -16.13 -10.72
CA ALA A 360 -9.94 -17.55 -10.65
C ALA A 360 -9.78 -18.19 -12.04
N GLY A 361 -9.04 -19.30 -12.13
CA GLY A 361 -8.72 -19.94 -13.40
C GLY A 361 -7.66 -21.04 -13.27
N GLU A 362 -6.74 -21.09 -14.24
CA GLU A 362 -5.73 -22.14 -14.37
C GLU A 362 -4.85 -22.32 -13.12
N PHE A 363 -4.47 -21.20 -12.49
CA PHE A 363 -3.51 -21.21 -11.38
C PHE A 363 -4.15 -21.32 -10.00
N SER A 364 -5.43 -20.98 -9.88
CA SER A 364 -6.18 -21.09 -8.62
C SER A 364 -7.69 -21.06 -8.89
N ALA A 365 -8.46 -21.95 -8.26
CA ALA A 365 -9.91 -21.91 -8.33
C ALA A 365 -10.51 -20.81 -7.42
N ASP A 366 -9.76 -20.36 -6.41
CA ASP A 366 -10.17 -19.42 -5.39
C ASP A 366 -8.92 -18.73 -4.82
N PRO A 367 -8.38 -17.72 -5.52
CA PRO A 367 -7.13 -17.07 -5.14
C PRO A 367 -7.24 -16.15 -3.92
N ALA A 368 -8.41 -15.59 -3.63
CA ALA A 368 -8.66 -14.62 -2.55
C ALA A 368 -7.57 -13.54 -2.44
N PRO A 369 -7.42 -12.65 -3.44
CA PRO A 369 -6.35 -11.65 -3.47
C PRO A 369 -6.51 -10.64 -2.32
N ASP A 370 -5.53 -10.55 -1.43
CA ASP A 370 -5.57 -9.66 -0.28
C ASP A 370 -4.85 -8.34 -0.55
N LEU A 371 -3.66 -8.12 0.03
CA LEU A 371 -2.82 -6.97 -0.31
C LEU A 371 -2.13 -7.16 -1.64
N ILE A 372 -1.98 -6.07 -2.39
CA ILE A 372 -1.40 -6.09 -3.74
C ILE A 372 -0.34 -4.98 -3.89
N ALA A 373 0.66 -5.23 -4.73
CA ALA A 373 1.76 -4.29 -4.96
C ALA A 373 2.27 -4.41 -6.41
N ALA A 374 2.64 -3.29 -7.02
CA ALA A 374 3.11 -3.23 -8.40
C ALA A 374 4.64 -3.29 -8.47
N SER A 375 5.18 -3.86 -9.54
CA SER A 375 6.60 -3.73 -9.85
C SER A 375 6.97 -2.28 -10.18
N PRO A 376 8.23 -1.85 -9.96
CA PRO A 376 8.66 -0.48 -10.29
C PRO A 376 8.50 -0.12 -11.78
N ASP A 377 8.57 -1.11 -12.67
CA ASP A 377 8.35 -0.94 -14.11
C ASP A 377 6.86 -0.96 -14.51
N GLY A 378 5.95 -1.31 -13.60
CA GLY A 378 4.51 -1.39 -13.85
C GLY A 378 4.06 -2.59 -14.68
N ASP A 379 4.97 -3.48 -15.09
CA ASP A 379 4.67 -4.66 -15.91
C ASP A 379 3.98 -5.77 -15.10
N TRP A 380 4.07 -5.73 -13.77
CA TRP A 380 3.62 -6.80 -12.87
C TRP A 380 2.85 -6.25 -11.67
N VAL A 381 1.85 -7.01 -11.23
CA VAL A 381 1.19 -6.86 -9.94
C VAL A 381 1.30 -8.16 -9.17
N PHE A 382 1.73 -8.06 -7.92
CA PHE A 382 1.85 -9.17 -6.99
C PHE A 382 0.73 -9.10 -5.95
N MET A 383 0.31 -10.26 -5.44
CA MET A 383 -0.84 -10.36 -4.54
C MET A 383 -0.56 -11.39 -3.45
N ALA A 384 -0.77 -11.03 -2.19
CA ALA A 384 -0.86 -12.03 -1.13
C ALA A 384 -2.18 -12.80 -1.28
N LEU A 385 -2.11 -14.11 -1.51
CA LEU A 385 -3.28 -14.96 -1.70
C LEU A 385 -3.60 -15.68 -0.39
N ARG A 386 -4.85 -15.56 0.08
CA ARG A 386 -5.26 -16.13 1.36
C ARG A 386 -5.34 -17.65 1.32
N GLY A 387 -5.14 -18.25 2.48
CA GLY A 387 -5.25 -19.68 2.68
C GLY A 387 -6.65 -20.14 3.10
N PRO A 388 -6.81 -21.44 3.35
CA PRO A 388 -8.08 -22.04 3.76
C PRO A 388 -8.46 -21.70 5.21
N VAL A 389 -7.51 -21.20 6.01
CA VAL A 389 -7.73 -20.84 7.42
C VAL A 389 -7.21 -19.42 7.70
N PRO A 390 -7.92 -18.39 7.20
CA PRO A 390 -7.62 -17.00 7.53
C PRO A 390 -7.52 -16.74 9.04
N LEU A 391 -6.43 -16.13 9.49
CA LEU A 391 -6.15 -15.78 10.89
C LEU A 391 -6.63 -14.39 11.28
N SER A 392 -7.08 -13.59 10.30
CA SER A 392 -7.58 -12.23 10.47
C SER A 392 -8.62 -11.88 9.39
N ALA A 393 -9.47 -10.89 9.67
CA ALA A 393 -10.43 -10.28 8.73
C ALA A 393 -11.42 -11.25 8.03
N ASN A 394 -11.62 -12.47 8.57
CA ASN A 394 -12.61 -13.42 8.08
C ASN A 394 -13.80 -13.52 9.04
N VAL A 395 -15.01 -13.32 8.52
CA VAL A 395 -16.24 -13.52 9.28
C VAL A 395 -16.62 -15.00 9.23
N GLU A 396 -16.76 -15.62 10.40
CA GLU A 396 -17.13 -17.02 10.55
C GLU A 396 -18.43 -17.33 9.79
N GLY A 397 -18.39 -18.36 8.94
CA GLY A 397 -19.53 -18.79 8.12
C GLY A 397 -19.78 -17.96 6.85
N ALA A 398 -19.24 -16.75 6.76
CA ALA A 398 -19.30 -15.95 5.52
C ALA A 398 -18.13 -16.27 4.58
N ASN A 399 -16.95 -16.57 5.13
CA ASN A 399 -15.75 -16.92 4.37
C ASN A 399 -15.32 -15.83 3.37
N ASN A 400 -15.46 -14.55 3.75
CA ASN A 400 -15.14 -13.40 2.90
C ASN A 400 -13.64 -13.23 2.62
N ALA A 401 -12.77 -13.90 3.38
CA ALA A 401 -11.31 -13.85 3.19
C ALA A 401 -10.68 -15.23 3.01
N VAL A 402 -11.48 -16.29 2.81
CA VAL A 402 -10.97 -17.66 2.59
C VAL A 402 -10.50 -17.81 1.16
N GLY A 403 -9.36 -18.46 0.97
CA GLY A 403 -8.86 -18.88 -0.34
C GLY A 403 -8.38 -20.34 -0.35
N SER A 404 -8.12 -20.86 -1.54
CA SER A 404 -7.68 -22.25 -1.76
C SER A 404 -6.19 -22.39 -2.07
N SER A 405 -5.50 -21.28 -2.36
CA SER A 405 -4.14 -21.28 -2.92
C SER A 405 -3.24 -20.30 -2.18
N PRO A 406 -2.91 -20.57 -0.89
CA PRO A 406 -2.06 -19.67 -0.12
C PRO A 406 -0.71 -19.49 -0.80
N GLY A 407 -0.32 -18.25 -1.05
CA GLY A 407 0.94 -17.94 -1.70
C GLY A 407 1.04 -16.50 -2.18
N LEU A 408 1.96 -16.30 -3.11
CA LEU A 408 2.16 -15.05 -3.83
C LEU A 408 1.64 -15.20 -5.27
N GLY A 409 0.52 -14.54 -5.57
CA GLY A 409 0.00 -14.44 -6.92
C GLY A 409 0.83 -13.48 -7.75
N VAL A 410 1.09 -13.84 -9.01
CA VAL A 410 1.83 -13.03 -9.98
C VAL A 410 0.91 -12.73 -11.16
N ALA A 411 0.50 -11.47 -11.29
CA ALA A 411 -0.26 -10.99 -12.44
C ALA A 411 0.62 -10.19 -13.39
N ARG A 412 0.48 -10.46 -14.68
CA ARG A 412 1.06 -9.63 -15.74
C ARG A 412 0.08 -8.52 -16.07
N VAL A 413 0.56 -7.29 -16.10
CA VAL A 413 -0.22 -6.11 -16.48
C VAL A 413 -0.27 -6.00 -18.00
N GLY A 414 -1.44 -5.70 -18.54
CA GLY A 414 -1.61 -5.45 -19.97
C GLY A 414 -0.91 -4.15 -20.42
N PRO A 415 -0.61 -3.97 -21.72
CA PRO A 415 0.18 -2.83 -22.20
C PRO A 415 -0.37 -1.44 -21.86
N ASP A 416 -1.65 -1.33 -21.54
CA ASP A 416 -2.34 -0.08 -21.17
C ASP A 416 -2.72 -0.02 -19.68
N GLY A 417 -2.35 -1.01 -18.85
CA GLY A 417 -2.72 -1.07 -17.44
C GLY A 417 -4.20 -1.37 -17.14
N ARG A 418 -5.07 -1.36 -18.15
CA ARG A 418 -6.51 -1.57 -17.97
C ARG A 418 -6.88 -3.05 -17.81
N THR A 419 -6.03 -3.92 -18.35
CA THR A 419 -6.22 -5.37 -18.35
C THR A 419 -5.07 -6.06 -17.63
N GLY A 420 -5.29 -7.31 -17.23
CA GLY A 420 -4.28 -8.11 -16.56
C GLY A 420 -4.65 -9.58 -16.58
N GLU A 421 -3.70 -10.41 -16.19
CA GLU A 421 -3.87 -11.87 -16.13
C GLU A 421 -3.03 -12.42 -14.98
N LEU A 422 -3.64 -13.24 -14.11
CA LEU A 422 -2.87 -14.07 -13.18
C LEU A 422 -2.11 -15.12 -13.99
N VAL A 423 -0.78 -15.09 -13.96
CA VAL A 423 0.08 -15.99 -14.76
C VAL A 423 0.84 -17.00 -13.91
N GLY A 424 0.64 -16.98 -12.59
CA GLY A 424 1.24 -17.95 -11.69
C GLY A 424 1.00 -17.66 -10.21
N VAL A 425 1.27 -18.66 -9.39
CA VAL A 425 1.27 -18.57 -7.93
C VAL A 425 2.56 -19.20 -7.43
N ALA A 426 3.31 -18.51 -6.58
CA ALA A 426 4.37 -19.10 -5.77
C ALA A 426 3.76 -19.60 -4.44
N PRO A 427 3.60 -20.91 -4.22
CA PRO A 427 2.89 -21.42 -3.05
C PRO A 427 3.62 -21.14 -1.75
N ILE A 428 2.87 -20.79 -0.70
CA ILE A 428 3.37 -20.68 0.67
C ILE A 428 2.68 -21.74 1.52
N VAL A 429 3.47 -22.62 2.14
CA VAL A 429 2.96 -23.75 2.93
C VAL A 429 3.53 -23.70 4.34
N HIS A 430 2.66 -23.41 5.30
CA HIS A 430 2.83 -23.62 6.71
C HIS A 430 1.89 -24.75 7.14
N LEU A 431 2.43 -25.76 7.82
CA LEU A 431 1.66 -26.90 8.29
C LEU A 431 1.43 -26.80 9.80
N GLY A 432 0.17 -26.91 10.21
CA GLY A 432 -0.21 -27.06 11.61
C GLY A 432 0.27 -28.39 12.19
N ALA A 433 0.10 -28.55 13.51
CA ALA A 433 0.52 -29.77 14.23
C ALA A 433 -0.19 -31.05 13.75
N ASP A 434 -1.36 -30.92 13.14
CA ASP A 434 -2.16 -31.99 12.54
C ASP A 434 -1.84 -32.22 11.04
N GLY A 435 -0.90 -31.46 10.48
CA GLY A 435 -0.52 -31.51 9.06
C GLY A 435 -1.44 -30.74 8.14
N ALA A 436 -2.45 -30.01 8.66
CA ALA A 436 -3.29 -29.14 7.84
C ALA A 436 -2.51 -27.90 7.37
N VAL A 437 -2.83 -27.39 6.18
CA VAL A 437 -2.26 -26.12 5.69
C VAL A 437 -2.91 -24.98 6.48
N THR A 438 -2.10 -24.21 7.20
CA THR A 438 -2.54 -23.06 8.00
C THR A 438 -1.98 -21.74 7.51
N SER A 439 -1.23 -21.73 6.40
CA SER A 439 -0.67 -20.52 5.81
C SER A 439 -1.73 -19.43 5.67
N ASP A 440 -1.39 -18.21 6.05
CA ASP A 440 -2.25 -17.04 5.88
C ASP A 440 -1.44 -15.82 5.40
N PRO A 441 -0.98 -15.83 4.12
CA PRO A 441 -0.26 -14.70 3.53
C PRO A 441 -1.10 -13.41 3.58
N HIS A 442 -0.47 -12.29 3.94
CA HIS A 442 -1.15 -11.01 4.09
C HIS A 442 -0.28 -9.82 3.70
N GLY A 443 0.63 -9.41 4.59
CA GLY A 443 1.56 -8.30 4.36
C GLY A 443 2.35 -8.49 3.07
N LEU A 444 2.39 -7.46 2.23
CA LEU A 444 3.07 -7.48 0.93
C LEU A 444 3.77 -6.15 0.67
N ALA A 445 5.01 -6.21 0.18
CA ALA A 445 5.72 -5.04 -0.33
C ALA A 445 6.60 -5.42 -1.53
N VAL A 446 6.85 -4.44 -2.41
CA VAL A 446 7.84 -4.54 -3.48
C VAL A 446 8.95 -3.55 -3.16
N ARG A 447 10.20 -3.97 -3.38
CA ARG A 447 11.40 -3.17 -3.11
C ARG A 447 12.35 -3.22 -4.29
N SER A 448 12.86 -2.08 -4.71
CA SER A 448 13.83 -1.97 -5.81
C SER A 448 15.23 -2.50 -5.42
N ARG A 449 16.02 -2.90 -6.42
CA ARG A 449 17.38 -3.45 -6.26
C ARG A 449 18.41 -2.82 -7.18
#